data_AF-A0A7W1FDQ5-F1
#
_entry.id   AF-A0A7W1FDQ5-F1
#
_cell.length_a   1.000
_cell.length_b   1.000
_cell.length_c   1.000
_cell.angle_alpha   90.00
_cell.angle_beta   90.00
_cell.angle_gamma   90.00
#
_symmetry.space_group_name_H-M   'P 1'
#
loop_
_entity.id
_entity.type
_entity.pdbx_description
1 polymer ?
#
loop_
_entity_poly.entity_id
_entity_poly.type
_entity_poly.pdbx_seq_one_letter_code
_entity_poly.pdbx_strand_id
1 'polypeptide(L)' 'VQVLLACLFFGFTEALTIPLANIKTASGENVPVQFIQIIPYVLTIIVLAGFIGLSRAPKALGIPYRKEK' A
#
# COMPACT_ATOMS: atom_id res chain seq x y z
N VAL A 1 -7.19 -15.71 7.73
CA VAL A 1 -5.72 -15.61 7.93
C VAL A 1 -5.14 -14.36 7.26
N GLN A 2 -5.42 -14.09 5.98
CA GLN A 2 -4.87 -12.91 5.27
C GLN A 2 -5.11 -11.56 5.97
N VAL A 3 -6.31 -11.32 6.50
CA VAL A 3 -6.63 -10.05 7.18
C VAL A 3 -5.81 -9.85 8.46
N LEU A 4 -5.57 -10.93 9.22
CA LEU A 4 -4.78 -10.87 10.46
C LEU A 4 -3.32 -10.50 10.16
N LEU A 5 -2.74 -11.09 9.12
CA LEU A 5 -1.39 -10.76 8.66
C LEU A 5 -1.31 -9.31 8.14
N ALA A 6 -2.32 -8.85 7.40
CA ALA A 6 -2.39 -7.47 6.92
C ALA A 6 -2.44 -6.45 8.06
N CYS A 7 -3.28 -6.68 9.08
CA CYS A 7 -3.37 -5.79 10.24
C CYS A 7 -2.07 -5.79 11.07
N LEU A 8 -1.44 -6.96 11.26
CA LEU A 8 -0.17 -7.06 11.98
C LEU A 8 0.96 -6.30 11.27
N PHE A 9 1.03 -6.44 9.95
CA PHE A 9 2.00 -5.75 9.11
C PHE A 9 1.78 -4.23 9.13
N PHE A 10 0.53 -3.79 8.96
CA PHE A 10 0.20 -2.37 8.98
C PHE A 10 0.52 -1.74 10.34
N GLY A 11 0.11 -2.37 11.45
CA GLY A 11 0.43 -1.90 12.80
C GLY A 11 1.92 -1.90 13.13
N PHE A 12 2.68 -2.87 12.60
CA PHE A 12 4.14 -2.87 12.72
C PHE A 12 4.80 -1.70 11.98
N THR A 13 4.31 -1.41 10.78
CA THR A 13 4.83 -0.29 9.96
C THR A 13 4.51 1.06 10.61
N GLU A 14 3.31 1.20 11.19
CA GLU A 14 2.94 2.35 12.03
C GLU A 14 3.81 2.47 13.28
N ALA A 15 4.13 1.37 13.98
CA ALA A 15 5.01 1.44 15.15
C ALA A 15 6.43 1.90 14.80
N LEU A 16 6.90 1.62 13.57
CA LEU A 16 8.20 2.07 13.06
C LEU A 16 8.23 3.57 12.75
N THR A 17 7.11 4.20 12.39
CA THR A 17 7.11 5.65 12.11
C THR A 17 7.38 6.49 13.37
N ILE A 18 7.04 5.98 14.56
CA ILE A 18 7.22 6.66 15.85
C ILE A 18 8.71 6.96 16.14
N PRO A 19 9.63 5.98 16.19
CA PRO A 19 11.05 6.27 16.38
C PRO A 19 11.62 7.06 15.19
N LEU A 20 11.21 6.78 13.95
CA LEU A 20 11.69 7.51 12.78
C LEU A 20 11.34 9.01 12.81
N ALA A 21 10.15 9.37 13.32
CA ALA A 21 9.73 10.76 13.51
C ALA A 21 10.53 11.50 14.59
N ASN A 22 11.09 10.77 15.54
CA ASN A 22 11.89 11.32 16.63
C ASN A 22 13.40 11.34 16.32
N ILE A 23 13.84 10.67 15.25
CA ILE A 23 15.23 10.70 14.80
C ILE A 23 15.49 12.06 14.13
N LYS A 24 16.22 12.92 14.83
CA LYS A 24 16.78 14.13 14.25
C LYS A 24 17.73 13.74 13.13
N THR A 25 17.46 14.22 11.92
CA THR A 25 18.36 14.05 10.79
C THR A 25 19.70 14.72 11.10
N ALA A 26 20.80 14.12 10.63
CA ALA A 26 22.16 14.58 10.89
C ALA A 26 22.43 16.06 10.50
N SER A 27 21.55 16.67 9.70
CA SER A 27 21.65 18.05 9.20
C SER A 27 20.92 19.10 10.04
N GLY A 28 20.31 18.76 11.19
CA GLY A 28 19.69 19.74 12.09
C GLY A 28 18.38 20.36 11.60
N GLU A 29 17.92 20.02 10.40
CA GLU A 29 16.59 20.38 9.89
C GLU A 29 15.57 19.31 10.28
N ASN A 30 14.40 19.76 10.76
CA ASN A 30 13.30 18.87 11.09
C ASN A 30 12.75 18.25 9.80
N VAL A 31 12.88 16.92 9.63
CA VAL A 31 12.14 16.22 8.59
C VAL A 31 10.66 16.41 8.86
N PRO A 32 9.88 16.90 7.87
CA PRO A 32 8.45 17.11 8.06
C PRO A 32 7.80 15.77 8.40
N VAL A 33 7.04 15.74 9.50
CA VAL A 33 6.32 14.54 9.96
C VAL A 33 5.43 13.95 8.86
N GLN A 34 4.98 14.78 7.91
CA GLN A 34 4.21 14.40 6.73
C GLN A 34 4.94 13.37 5.85
N PHE A 35 6.27 13.46 5.70
CA PHE A 35 7.03 12.48 4.91
C PHE A 35 7.15 11.12 5.60
N ILE A 36 7.11 11.11 6.93
CA ILE A 36 7.22 9.88 7.71
C ILE A 36 5.85 9.20 7.80
N GLN A 37 4.77 9.99 7.87
CA GLN A 37 3.39 9.50 7.83
C GLN A 37 3.01 8.84 6.49
N ILE A 38 3.68 9.16 5.38
CA ILE A 38 3.37 8.50 4.10
C ILE A 38 3.99 7.10 3.95
N ILE A 39 4.98 6.74 4.79
CA ILE A 39 5.65 5.42 4.77
C ILE A 39 4.66 4.24 4.76
N PRO A 40 3.71 4.13 5.70
CA PRO A 40 2.73 3.03 5.72
C PRO A 40 1.93 2.93 4.41
N TYR A 41 1.58 4.05 3.81
CA TYR A 41 0.82 4.09 2.55
C TYR A 41 1.67 3.69 1.34
N VAL A 42 2.91 4.18 1.24
CA VAL A 42 3.82 3.77 0.16
C VAL A 42 4.10 2.28 0.23
N LEU A 43 4.29 1.77 1.44
CA LEU A 43 4.62 0.37 1.67
C LEU A 43 3.41 -0.55 1.34
N THR A 44 2.18 -0.10 1.65
CA THR A 44 0.97 -0.79 1.16
C THR A 44 0.85 -0.76 -0.37
N ILE A 45 1.16 0.36 -1.03
CA ILE A 45 1.17 0.41 -2.51
C ILE A 45 2.16 -0.60 -3.09
N ILE A 46 3.35 -0.74 -2.52
CA ILE A 46 4.34 -1.74 -2.97
C ILE A 46 3.79 -3.16 -2.80
N VAL A 47 3.15 -3.44 -1.66
CA VAL A 47 2.51 -4.75 -1.42
C VAL A 47 1.38 -4.99 -2.42
N LEU A 48 0.46 -4.03 -2.62
CA LEU A 48 -0.61 -4.19 -3.60
C LEU A 48 -0.04 -4.35 -5.02
N ALA A 49 0.86 -3.49 -5.45
CA ALA A 49 1.46 -3.55 -6.78
C ALA A 49 2.25 -4.85 -7.01
N GLY A 50 2.98 -5.33 -5.99
CA GLY A 50 3.77 -6.56 -6.06
C GLY A 50 2.93 -7.83 -6.02
N PHE A 51 1.85 -7.87 -5.24
CA PHE A 51 1.05 -9.08 -5.03
C PHE A 51 -0.20 -9.18 -5.92
N ILE A 52 -0.84 -8.06 -6.30
CA ILE A 52 -2.11 -8.09 -7.06
C ILE A 52 -1.89 -8.21 -8.58
N GLY A 53 -0.68 -7.94 -9.07
CA GLY A 53 -0.32 -8.20 -10.46
C GLY A 53 -1.14 -7.40 -11.50
N LEU A 54 -0.97 -7.74 -12.78
CA LEU A 54 -1.59 -7.04 -13.90
C LEU A 54 -3.11 -7.21 -13.91
N SER A 55 -3.84 -6.11 -14.11
CA SER A 55 -5.29 -6.11 -14.33
C SER A 55 -5.64 -7.01 -15.51
N ARG A 56 -6.37 -8.10 -15.23
CA ARG A 56 -6.83 -9.04 -16.27
C ARG A 56 -8.08 -8.45 -16.92
N ALA A 57 -7.97 -8.03 -18.18
CA ALA A 57 -9.10 -7.52 -18.93
C ALA A 57 -10.25 -8.56 -18.95
N PRO A 58 -11.52 -8.12 -18.80
CA PRO A 58 -12.67 -9.02 -18.79
C PRO A 58 -12.78 -9.71 -20.14
N LYS A 59 -12.94 -11.04 -20.13
CA LYS A 59 -13.04 -11.86 -21.36
C LYS A 59 -14.22 -11.48 -22.28
N ALA A 60 -15.20 -10.74 -21.76
CA ALA A 60 -16.36 -10.28 -22.50
C ALA A 60 -16.11 -8.97 -23.28
N LEU A 61 -14.94 -8.35 -23.15
CA LEU A 61 -14.57 -7.18 -23.97
C LEU A 61 -14.56 -7.59 -25.45
N GLY A 62 -15.54 -7.11 -26.20
CA GLY A 62 -15.68 -7.38 -27.64
C GLY A 62 -16.56 -8.57 -28.02
N ILE A 63 -17.18 -9.29 -27.06
CA ILE A 63 -18.14 -10.34 -27.39
C ILE A 63 -19.55 -9.72 -27.48
N PRO A 64 -20.16 -9.64 -28.68
CA PRO A 64 -21.52 -9.14 -28.81
C PRO A 64 -22.51 -10.06 -28.10
N TYR A 65 -23.39 -9.47 -27.27
CA TYR A 65 -24.41 -10.20 -26.52
C TYR A 65 -25.43 -10.83 -27.49
N ARG A 66 -25.58 -12.15 -27.44
CA ARG A 66 -26.61 -12.88 -28.19
C ARG A 66 -27.81 -13.10 -27.27
N LYS A 67 -28.95 -12.47 -27.58
CA LYS A 67 -30.23 -12.78 -26.93
C LYS A 67 -30.69 -14.18 -27.35
N GLU A 68 -31.01 -15.04 -26.39
CA GLU A 68 -31.76 -16.27 -26.65
C GLU A 68 -33.20 -15.91 -27.08
N LYS A 69 -33.72 -16.70 -28.02
CA LYS A 69 -35.08 -16.60 -28.56
C LYS A 69 -36.01 -17.53 -27.80
#